data_AF-A0A8J4B778-F1
#
_entry.id   AF-A0A8J4B778-F1
#
_cell.length_a   1.000
_cell.length_b   1.000
_cell.length_c   1.000
_cell.angle_alpha   90.00
_cell.angle_beta   90.00
_cell.angle_gamma   90.00
#
_symmetry.space_group_name_H-M   'P 1'
#
loop_
_entity.id
_entity.type
_entity.pdbx_description
1 polymer ?
#
loop_
_entity_poly.entity_id
_entity_poly.type
_entity_poly.pdbx_seq_one_letter_code
_entity_poly.pdbx_strand_id
1 'polypeptide(L)'
;MAEADYIVTSAHFPQDWTGEAGLADAILATAERLPAAHWLITTMGTRGAVLLERPPPAGTDPRTLPERTLEEILTAELGPQLEAARSGAAAAAVSPPVACVSASGVCIGAGEVAATEGYVRLAYTSGRDPSQAARQAQAAAQRAAALNGDPDRADSYRGSGSLASGTTTGVAAAATIAPGLVGRVTLASIADLPKDAVTDTTGAGDSFIGSVLYGLATGLPLPATLRLAAVVAACKCTELGARPGLPTRSQLAPALLHSTVV
;
A
#
# COMPACT_ATOMS: atom_id res chain seq x y z
N MET A 1 1.62 18.40 -6.93
CA MET A 1 1.68 16.96 -6.58
C MET A 1 3.11 16.40 -6.54
N ALA A 2 4.16 17.11 -6.96
CA ALA A 2 5.56 16.66 -6.84
C ALA A 2 6.17 16.77 -5.41
N GLU A 3 5.32 16.83 -4.37
CA GLU A 3 5.72 17.22 -3.00
C GLU A 3 5.21 16.25 -1.92
N ALA A 4 4.64 15.09 -2.29
CA ALA A 4 4.16 14.14 -1.30
C ALA A 4 5.30 13.27 -0.76
N ASP A 5 5.60 13.39 0.53
CA ASP A 5 6.59 12.54 1.23
C ASP A 5 6.05 11.14 1.55
N TYR A 6 4.73 11.03 1.73
CA TYR A 6 4.04 9.83 2.21
C TYR A 6 2.74 9.64 1.46
N ILE A 7 2.45 8.42 1.01
CA ILE A 7 1.30 8.16 0.14
C ILE A 7 0.52 6.96 0.66
N VAL A 8 -0.81 7.10 0.79
CA VAL A 8 -1.72 5.99 1.07
C VAL A 8 -2.85 6.02 0.05
N THR A 9 -3.08 4.91 -0.65
CA THR A 9 -4.08 4.81 -1.72
C THR A 9 -4.89 3.52 -1.63
N SER A 10 -6.04 3.49 -2.30
CA SER A 10 -6.68 2.23 -2.67
C SER A 10 -6.04 1.64 -3.94
N ALA A 11 -6.31 0.38 -4.24
CA ALA A 11 -5.78 -0.30 -5.42
C ALA A 11 -6.17 0.35 -6.75
N HIS A 12 -7.34 1.00 -6.83
CA HIS A 12 -7.80 1.64 -8.06
C HIS A 12 -6.99 2.88 -8.41
N PHE A 13 -6.60 3.68 -7.41
CA PHE A 13 -5.93 4.95 -7.67
C PHE A 13 -4.61 4.77 -8.46
N PRO A 14 -3.66 3.89 -8.08
CA PRO A 14 -2.47 3.65 -8.89
C PRO A 14 -2.81 3.27 -10.34
N GLN A 15 -3.79 2.37 -10.55
CA GLN A 15 -4.16 1.91 -11.89
C GLN A 15 -4.80 3.03 -12.73
N ASP A 16 -5.75 3.77 -12.15
CA ASP A 16 -6.42 4.87 -12.83
C ASP A 16 -5.45 6.01 -13.14
N TRP A 17 -4.58 6.33 -12.18
CA TRP A 17 -3.66 7.44 -12.32
C TRP A 17 -2.53 7.13 -13.31
N THR A 18 -1.97 5.93 -13.24
CA THR A 18 -0.84 5.52 -14.09
C THR A 18 -1.27 4.96 -15.44
N GLY A 19 -2.47 4.40 -15.49
CA GLY A 19 -3.01 3.64 -16.62
C GLY A 19 -2.44 2.23 -16.73
N GLU A 20 -1.66 1.76 -15.75
CA GLU A 20 -1.19 0.38 -15.75
C GLU A 20 -2.34 -0.61 -15.49
N ALA A 21 -2.40 -1.68 -16.28
CA ALA A 21 -3.41 -2.71 -16.11
C ALA A 21 -3.17 -3.53 -14.83
N GLY A 22 -1.92 -3.87 -14.54
CA GLY A 22 -1.52 -4.61 -13.36
C GLY A 22 -1.30 -3.70 -12.16
N LEU A 23 -1.83 -4.08 -10.99
CA LEU A 23 -1.65 -3.31 -9.75
C LEU A 23 -0.17 -3.18 -9.36
N ALA A 24 0.62 -4.22 -9.57
CA ALA A 24 2.05 -4.23 -9.26
C ALA A 24 2.79 -3.13 -10.04
N ASP A 25 2.67 -3.13 -11.36
CA ASP A 25 3.25 -2.09 -12.22
C ASP A 25 2.67 -0.70 -11.92
N ALA A 26 1.38 -0.62 -11.59
CA ALA A 26 0.74 0.64 -11.22
C ALA A 26 1.35 1.27 -9.95
N ILE A 27 1.70 0.44 -8.96
CA ILE A 27 2.38 0.87 -7.73
C ILE A 27 3.77 1.42 -8.07
N LEU A 28 4.54 0.72 -8.92
CA LEU A 28 5.87 1.17 -9.35
C LEU A 28 5.80 2.48 -10.13
N ALA A 29 4.89 2.59 -11.09
CA ALA A 29 4.68 3.80 -11.88
C ALA A 29 4.21 4.98 -11.02
N THR A 30 3.40 4.72 -9.99
CA THR A 30 2.99 5.75 -9.03
C THR A 30 4.18 6.27 -8.24
N ALA A 31 5.03 5.36 -7.75
CA ALA A 31 6.25 5.73 -7.05
C ALA A 31 7.22 6.52 -7.96
N GLU A 32 7.42 6.11 -9.22
CA GLU A 32 8.27 6.86 -10.17
C GLU A 32 7.76 8.29 -10.42
N ARG A 33 6.44 8.50 -10.50
CA ARG A 33 5.83 9.83 -10.64
C ARG A 33 5.96 10.69 -9.39
N LEU A 34 6.25 10.10 -8.23
CA LEU A 34 6.36 10.77 -6.93
C LEU A 34 7.75 10.47 -6.32
N PRO A 35 8.83 11.04 -6.90
CA PRO A 35 10.20 10.70 -6.49
C PRO A 35 10.56 11.17 -5.08
N ALA A 36 9.86 12.17 -4.53
CA ALA A 36 10.04 12.65 -3.16
C ALA A 36 9.44 11.71 -2.11
N ALA A 37 8.52 10.81 -2.49
CA ALA A 37 7.83 9.96 -1.54
C ALA A 37 8.79 8.94 -0.92
N HIS A 38 8.96 9.00 0.39
CA HIS A 38 9.72 8.05 1.18
C HIS A 38 9.10 6.66 1.14
N TRP A 39 7.76 6.59 1.20
CA TRP A 39 7.04 5.34 1.06
C TRP A 39 5.62 5.54 0.51
N LEU A 40 5.07 4.45 -0.03
CA LEU A 40 3.73 4.35 -0.58
C LEU A 40 3.04 3.09 -0.05
N ILE A 41 1.84 3.24 0.52
CA ILE A 41 0.96 2.15 0.92
C ILE A 41 -0.23 2.08 -0.03
N THR A 42 -0.49 0.90 -0.58
CA THR A 42 -1.68 0.62 -1.38
C THR A 42 -2.52 -0.46 -0.71
N THR A 43 -3.72 -0.07 -0.28
CA THR A 43 -4.72 -0.99 0.28
C THR A 43 -5.42 -1.76 -0.83
N MET A 44 -5.65 -3.05 -0.60
CA MET A 44 -6.19 -4.01 -1.56
C MET A 44 -7.47 -4.69 -1.04
N GLY A 45 -8.20 -4.02 -0.14
CA GLY A 45 -9.41 -4.56 0.48
C GLY A 45 -9.13 -5.84 1.27
N THR A 46 -9.82 -6.92 0.93
CA THR A 46 -9.68 -8.23 1.59
C THR A 46 -8.32 -8.90 1.36
N ARG A 47 -7.51 -8.39 0.43
CA ARG A 47 -6.14 -8.86 0.18
C ARG A 47 -5.10 -8.16 1.04
N GLY A 48 -5.50 -7.24 1.93
CA GLY A 48 -4.60 -6.53 2.83
C GLY A 48 -3.99 -5.28 2.19
N ALA A 49 -2.69 -5.03 2.41
CA ALA A 49 -2.02 -3.84 1.91
C ALA A 49 -0.56 -4.12 1.51
N VAL A 50 -0.09 -3.43 0.47
CA VAL A 50 1.31 -3.42 0.05
C VAL A 50 1.93 -2.09 0.46
N LEU A 51 3.11 -2.15 1.07
CA LEU A 51 3.95 -1.01 1.38
C LEU A 51 5.23 -1.11 0.55
N LEU A 52 5.55 -0.04 -0.17
CA LEU A 52 6.82 0.16 -0.84
C LEU A 52 7.58 1.29 -0.15
N GLU A 53 8.75 0.98 0.39
CA GLU A 53 9.60 1.94 1.10
C GLU A 53 10.93 2.12 0.37
N ARG A 54 11.31 3.37 0.11
CA ARG A 54 12.59 3.70 -0.52
C ARG A 54 13.74 3.60 0.47
N PRO A 55 14.95 3.26 0.00
CA PRO A 55 16.14 3.35 0.84
C PRO A 55 16.43 4.81 1.23
N PRO A 56 17.15 5.03 2.34
CA PRO A 56 17.69 6.35 2.64
C PRO A 56 18.65 6.81 1.51
N PRO A 57 18.83 8.13 1.30
CA PRO A 57 19.59 8.66 0.16
C PRO A 57 21.06 8.23 0.08
N ALA A 58 21.65 7.77 1.19
CA ALA A 58 23.01 7.30 1.28
C ALA A 58 23.05 5.84 1.76
N GLY A 59 23.82 4.99 1.08
CA GLY A 59 24.17 3.65 1.58
C GLY A 59 23.61 2.45 0.82
N THR A 60 22.98 2.63 -0.34
CA THR A 60 22.54 1.51 -1.18
C THR A 60 22.99 1.72 -2.62
N ASP A 61 23.85 0.84 -3.14
CA ASP A 61 24.18 0.81 -4.58
C ASP A 61 23.11 -0.04 -5.29
N PRO A 62 22.22 0.55 -6.11
CA PRO A 62 21.16 -0.19 -6.80
C PRO A 62 21.68 -1.35 -7.67
N ARG A 63 22.93 -1.26 -8.14
CA ARG A 63 23.54 -2.25 -9.04
C ARG A 63 23.91 -3.55 -8.35
N THR A 64 24.04 -3.54 -7.04
CA THR A 64 24.36 -4.75 -6.25
C THR A 64 23.10 -5.50 -5.80
N LEU A 65 21.91 -4.94 -6.02
CA LEU A 65 20.65 -5.52 -5.58
C LEU A 65 20.08 -6.50 -6.60
N PRO A 66 19.42 -7.58 -6.15
CA PRO A 66 18.69 -8.46 -7.06
C PRO A 66 17.54 -7.68 -7.71
N GLU A 67 17.36 -7.92 -9.01
CA GLU A 67 16.25 -7.37 -9.78
C GLU A 67 15.10 -8.37 -9.85
N ARG A 68 13.90 -7.92 -9.49
CA ARG A 68 12.69 -8.75 -9.42
C ARG A 68 11.45 -7.92 -9.74
N THR A 69 10.41 -8.55 -10.24
CA THR A 69 9.12 -7.87 -10.40
C THR A 69 8.40 -7.79 -9.05
N LEU A 70 7.57 -6.75 -8.87
CA LEU A 70 6.77 -6.64 -7.65
C LEU A 70 5.77 -7.81 -7.53
N GLU A 71 5.22 -8.29 -8.65
CA GLU A 71 4.32 -9.44 -8.67
C GLU A 71 4.98 -10.72 -8.16
N GLU A 72 6.21 -11.02 -8.59
CA GLU A 72 6.99 -12.16 -8.09
C GLU A 72 7.26 -12.07 -6.59
N ILE A 73 7.60 -10.88 -6.08
CA ILE A 73 7.84 -10.68 -4.65
C ILE A 73 6.56 -10.95 -3.85
N LEU A 74 5.43 -10.40 -4.29
CA LEU A 74 4.16 -10.55 -3.58
C LEU A 74 3.66 -12.01 -3.60
N THR A 75 3.78 -12.69 -4.74
CA THR A 75 3.18 -14.02 -4.95
C THR A 75 4.09 -15.18 -4.58
N ALA A 76 5.40 -15.09 -4.86
CA ALA A 76 6.33 -16.19 -4.67
C ALA A 76 7.13 -16.11 -3.36
N GLU A 77 7.15 -14.96 -2.68
CA GLU A 77 7.88 -14.78 -1.43
C GLU A 77 6.97 -14.34 -0.27
N LEU A 78 6.39 -13.15 -0.35
CA LEU A 78 5.70 -12.56 0.81
C LEU A 78 4.35 -13.23 1.11
N GLY A 79 3.60 -13.63 0.09
CA GLY A 79 2.37 -14.40 0.25
C GLY A 79 2.59 -15.71 1.04
N PRO A 80 3.50 -16.60 0.59
CA PRO A 80 3.87 -17.81 1.33
C PRO A 80 4.38 -17.54 2.74
N GLN A 81 5.17 -16.47 2.96
CA GLN A 81 5.63 -16.09 4.30
C GLN A 81 4.46 -15.72 5.23
N LEU A 82 3.48 -14.95 4.74
CA LEU A 82 2.27 -14.63 5.52
C LEU A 82 1.44 -15.86 5.85
N GLU A 83 1.28 -16.79 4.90
CA GLU A 83 0.54 -18.03 5.12
C GLU A 83 1.23 -18.93 6.15
N ALA A 84 2.56 -19.03 6.07
CA ALA A 84 3.38 -19.76 7.05
C ALA A 84 3.28 -19.11 8.43
N ALA A 85 3.37 -17.78 8.53
CA ALA A 85 3.22 -17.05 9.78
C ALA A 85 1.84 -17.28 10.42
N ARG A 86 0.76 -17.17 9.62
CA ARG A 86 -0.61 -17.42 10.07
C ARG A 86 -0.80 -18.86 10.55
N SER A 87 -0.26 -19.83 9.82
CA SER A 87 -0.37 -21.25 10.16
C SER A 87 0.44 -21.61 11.41
N GLY A 88 1.64 -21.04 11.56
CA GLY A 88 2.47 -21.19 12.75
C GLY A 88 1.83 -20.56 14.00
N ALA A 89 1.25 -19.35 13.86
CA ALA A 89 0.50 -18.70 14.92
C ALA A 89 -0.72 -19.54 15.34
N ALA A 90 -1.46 -20.11 14.38
CA ALA A 90 -2.59 -21.00 14.66
C ALA A 90 -2.17 -22.30 15.36
N ALA A 91 -1.02 -22.88 15.00
CA ALA A 91 -0.50 -24.10 15.61
C ALA A 91 0.06 -23.89 17.03
N ALA A 92 0.61 -22.69 17.30
CA ALA A 92 1.20 -22.35 18.59
C ALA A 92 0.17 -21.87 19.64
N ALA A 93 -1.03 -21.49 19.22
CA ALA A 93 -2.02 -20.84 20.09
C ALA A 93 -3.20 -21.77 20.46
N VAL A 94 -3.52 -21.84 21.76
CA VAL A 94 -4.79 -22.42 22.24
C VAL A 94 -5.99 -21.53 21.84
N SER A 95 -5.74 -20.23 21.64
CA SER A 95 -6.60 -19.25 20.96
C SER A 95 -5.72 -18.06 20.52
N PRO A 96 -5.89 -17.50 19.31
CA PRO A 96 -5.06 -16.39 18.84
C PRO A 96 -5.23 -15.14 19.72
N PRO A 97 -4.17 -14.36 19.97
CA PRO A 97 -4.25 -13.18 20.81
C PRO A 97 -5.20 -12.14 20.21
N VAL A 98 -6.19 -11.71 20.98
CA VAL A 98 -7.15 -10.69 20.58
C VAL A 98 -6.45 -9.34 20.50
N ALA A 99 -6.48 -8.76 19.32
CA ALA A 99 -5.89 -7.47 18.99
C ALA A 99 -6.83 -6.30 19.26
N CYS A 100 -8.13 -6.52 19.10
CA CYS A 100 -9.17 -5.55 19.40
C CYS A 100 -10.47 -6.23 19.82
N VAL A 101 -11.23 -5.60 20.72
CA VAL A 101 -12.61 -5.97 21.02
C VAL A 101 -13.52 -4.82 20.60
N SER A 102 -14.42 -5.04 19.63
CA SER A 102 -15.34 -4.00 19.15
C SER A 102 -16.32 -3.55 20.24
N ALA A 103 -17.05 -2.45 20.01
CA ALA A 103 -18.09 -2.00 20.93
C ALA A 103 -19.22 -3.05 21.09
N SER A 104 -19.48 -3.81 20.03
CA SER A 104 -20.40 -4.95 19.98
C SER A 104 -19.83 -6.26 20.53
N GLY A 105 -18.60 -6.25 21.07
CA GLY A 105 -17.98 -7.42 21.70
C GLY A 105 -17.31 -8.40 20.73
N VAL A 106 -17.13 -8.03 19.47
CA VAL A 106 -16.47 -8.86 18.46
C VAL A 106 -14.96 -8.85 18.73
N CYS A 107 -14.39 -10.04 18.95
CA CYS A 107 -12.95 -10.23 19.07
C CYS A 107 -12.31 -10.23 17.68
N ILE A 108 -11.29 -9.39 17.50
CA ILE A 108 -10.57 -9.22 16.24
C ILE A 108 -9.10 -9.58 16.47
N GLY A 109 -8.56 -10.49 15.66
CA GLY A 109 -7.15 -10.85 15.68
C GLY A 109 -6.29 -9.92 14.84
N ALA A 110 -5.02 -9.77 15.19
CA ALA A 110 -4.08 -9.01 14.37
C ALA A 110 -3.78 -9.76 13.07
N GLY A 111 -3.60 -9.01 11.98
CA GLY A 111 -3.01 -9.56 10.76
C GLY A 111 -1.51 -9.82 10.90
N GLU A 112 -0.98 -10.52 9.91
CA GLU A 112 0.44 -10.80 9.74
C GLU A 112 1.09 -9.80 8.77
N VAL A 113 2.40 -9.61 8.92
CA VAL A 113 3.19 -8.76 8.03
C VAL A 113 4.46 -9.49 7.63
N ALA A 114 4.77 -9.50 6.34
CA ALA A 114 5.97 -10.04 5.76
C ALA A 114 6.68 -8.94 4.96
N ALA A 115 8.00 -8.94 4.96
CA ALA A 115 8.80 -7.97 4.22
C ALA A 115 10.01 -8.65 3.60
N THR A 116 10.48 -8.10 2.48
CA THR A 116 11.76 -8.52 1.90
C THR A 116 12.89 -8.26 2.91
N GLU A 117 13.85 -9.19 3.01
CA GLU A 117 14.97 -9.09 3.98
C GLU A 117 15.81 -7.80 3.81
N GLY A 118 15.79 -7.21 2.62
CA GLY A 118 16.43 -5.94 2.33
C GLY A 118 15.76 -5.21 1.18
N TYR A 119 16.49 -4.25 0.62
CA TYR A 119 16.07 -3.54 -0.59
C TYR A 119 16.27 -4.41 -1.83
N VAL A 120 15.36 -4.27 -2.79
CA VAL A 120 15.40 -4.93 -4.09
C VAL A 120 15.29 -3.90 -5.19
N ARG A 121 15.83 -4.20 -6.37
CA ARG A 121 15.61 -3.42 -7.59
C ARG A 121 14.32 -3.92 -8.23
N LEU A 122 13.33 -3.05 -8.33
CA LEU A 122 12.00 -3.37 -8.83
C LEU A 122 11.94 -3.14 -10.33
N ALA A 123 11.58 -4.20 -11.04
CA ALA A 123 11.34 -4.17 -12.48
C ALA A 123 9.83 -4.20 -12.78
N TYR A 124 9.46 -3.58 -13.90
CA TYR A 124 8.14 -3.74 -14.50
C TYR A 124 7.96 -5.15 -15.06
N THR A 125 6.72 -5.61 -15.13
CA THR A 125 6.39 -6.88 -15.77
C THR A 125 6.70 -6.86 -17.27
N SER A 126 7.21 -7.98 -17.77
CA SER A 126 7.50 -8.16 -19.21
C SER A 126 6.24 -7.96 -20.06
N GLY A 127 6.35 -7.18 -21.14
CA GLY A 127 5.24 -6.93 -22.07
C GLY A 127 4.39 -5.69 -21.76
N ARG A 128 4.78 -4.88 -20.77
CA ARG A 128 4.19 -3.55 -20.53
C ARG A 128 4.25 -2.66 -21.79
N ASP A 129 3.14 -2.01 -22.15
CA ASP A 129 3.07 -0.96 -23.17
C ASP A 129 2.83 0.42 -22.52
N PRO A 130 3.88 1.25 -22.37
CA PRO A 130 3.76 2.58 -21.77
C PRO A 130 2.82 3.52 -22.54
N SER A 131 2.68 3.34 -23.86
CA SER A 131 1.79 4.18 -24.67
C SER A 131 0.33 3.83 -24.45
N GLN A 132 0.02 2.54 -24.28
CA GLN A 132 -1.31 2.11 -23.86
C GLN A 132 -1.64 2.62 -22.46
N ALA A 133 -0.71 2.49 -21.50
CA ALA A 133 -0.90 2.99 -20.15
C ALA A 133 -1.19 4.51 -20.15
N ALA A 134 -0.42 5.30 -20.91
CA ALA A 134 -0.66 6.74 -21.03
C ALA A 134 -2.08 7.07 -21.56
N ARG A 135 -2.56 6.34 -22.57
CA ARG A 135 -3.93 6.51 -23.09
C ARG A 135 -4.99 6.13 -22.04
N GLN A 136 -4.78 5.06 -21.31
CA GLN A 136 -5.70 4.60 -20.26
C GLN A 136 -5.77 5.59 -19.09
N ALA A 137 -4.62 6.13 -18.65
CA ALA A 137 -4.56 7.17 -17.63
C ALA A 137 -5.33 8.43 -18.05
N GLN A 138 -5.19 8.86 -19.31
CA GLN A 138 -5.93 10.01 -19.84
C GLN A 138 -7.44 9.77 -19.83
N ALA A 139 -7.88 8.60 -20.28
CA ALA A 139 -9.30 8.24 -20.23
C ALA A 139 -9.83 8.14 -18.80
N ALA A 140 -9.05 7.61 -17.86
CA ALA A 140 -9.42 7.53 -16.44
C ALA A 140 -9.55 8.93 -15.82
N ALA A 141 -8.62 9.85 -16.10
CA ALA A 141 -8.68 11.23 -15.64
C ALA A 141 -9.92 11.98 -16.17
N GLN A 142 -10.30 11.76 -17.43
CA GLN A 142 -11.54 12.30 -18.01
C GLN A 142 -12.79 11.75 -17.32
N ARG A 143 -12.82 10.44 -17.02
CA ARG A 143 -13.93 9.82 -16.28
C ARG A 143 -14.02 10.36 -14.86
N ALA A 144 -12.90 10.51 -14.15
CA ALA A 144 -12.87 11.05 -12.80
C ALA A 144 -13.42 12.50 -12.76
N ALA A 145 -12.98 13.34 -13.70
CA ALA A 145 -13.49 14.70 -13.87
C ALA A 145 -15.01 14.74 -14.15
N ALA A 146 -15.50 13.82 -14.99
CA ALA A 146 -16.93 13.72 -15.25
C ALA A 146 -17.71 13.28 -14.00
N LEU A 147 -17.20 12.33 -13.22
CA LEU A 147 -17.84 11.83 -11.99
C LEU A 147 -17.89 12.90 -10.88
N ASN A 148 -16.88 13.78 -10.83
CA ASN A 148 -16.82 14.87 -9.86
C ASN A 148 -17.56 16.13 -10.32
N GLY A 149 -18.23 16.08 -11.49
CA GLY A 149 -19.00 17.20 -12.03
C GLY A 149 -18.12 18.36 -12.55
N ASP A 150 -16.84 18.10 -12.80
CA ASP A 150 -15.86 19.08 -13.28
C ASP A 150 -15.12 18.58 -14.55
N PRO A 151 -15.82 18.27 -15.65
CA PRO A 151 -15.24 17.61 -16.84
C PRO A 151 -14.05 18.37 -17.47
N ASP A 152 -14.01 19.70 -17.31
CA ASP A 152 -12.91 20.56 -17.79
C ASP A 152 -11.64 20.47 -16.92
N ARG A 153 -11.68 19.75 -15.80
CA ARG A 153 -10.56 19.57 -14.87
C ARG A 153 -9.87 18.21 -14.97
N ALA A 154 -10.04 17.48 -16.06
CA ALA A 154 -9.33 16.21 -16.29
C ALA A 154 -7.81 16.32 -16.06
N ASP A 155 -7.18 17.44 -16.42
CA ASP A 155 -5.75 17.67 -16.20
C ASP A 155 -5.34 17.69 -14.71
N SER A 156 -6.22 18.07 -13.78
CA SER A 156 -5.88 18.00 -12.34
C SER A 156 -5.82 16.57 -11.81
N TYR A 157 -6.58 15.65 -12.43
CA TYR A 157 -6.55 14.22 -12.09
C TYR A 157 -5.44 13.46 -12.81
N ARG A 158 -4.90 14.00 -13.91
CA ARG A 158 -3.88 13.35 -14.74
C ARG A 158 -2.50 13.27 -14.07
N GLY A 159 -2.23 14.10 -13.07
CA GLY A 159 -0.92 14.22 -12.42
C GLY A 159 0.14 14.83 -13.33
N SER A 160 0.76 15.94 -12.92
CA SER A 160 1.78 16.65 -13.69
C SER A 160 3.17 15.98 -13.68
N GLY A 161 3.21 14.65 -13.64
CA GLY A 161 4.44 13.89 -13.84
C GLY A 161 4.84 13.98 -15.30
N SER A 162 5.72 14.93 -15.63
CA SER A 162 6.38 14.99 -16.93
C SER A 162 7.13 13.68 -17.14
N LEU A 163 6.52 12.74 -17.87
CA LEU A 163 7.29 11.82 -18.68
C LEU A 163 8.02 12.74 -19.66
N ALA A 164 9.30 13.01 -19.39
CA ALA A 164 10.14 13.77 -20.30
C ALA A 164 10.01 13.12 -21.68
N SER A 165 9.31 13.82 -22.58
CA SER A 165 9.24 13.47 -23.99
C SER A 165 10.61 13.76 -24.58
N GLY A 166 11.53 12.83 -24.36
CA GLY A 166 12.79 12.78 -25.10
C GLY A 166 12.50 12.22 -26.48
N THR A 167 12.29 13.11 -27.45
CA THR A 167 12.47 12.78 -28.86
C THR A 167 13.92 12.37 -29.08
N THR A 168 14.24 11.09 -28.99
CA THR A 168 15.50 10.55 -29.51
C THR A 168 15.33 10.24 -30.99
N THR A 169 15.63 11.23 -31.83
CA THR A 169 16.15 10.98 -33.17
C THR A 169 17.41 10.12 -33.05
N GLY A 170 17.45 9.03 -33.82
CA GLY A 170 18.32 7.89 -33.58
C GLY A 170 19.82 8.18 -33.62
N VAL A 171 20.50 7.64 -32.60
CA VAL A 171 21.81 6.98 -32.70
C VAL A 171 21.79 5.87 -31.65
N ALA A 172 22.20 4.65 -32.00
CA ALA A 172 22.28 3.52 -31.08
C ALA A 172 23.30 3.83 -29.95
N ALA A 173 22.82 4.36 -28.83
CA ALA A 173 23.57 4.53 -27.61
C ALA A 173 23.31 3.32 -26.72
N ALA A 174 24.38 2.72 -26.19
CA ALA A 174 24.31 1.69 -25.16
C ALA A 174 23.27 2.09 -24.10
N ALA A 175 22.28 1.23 -23.89
CA ALA A 175 21.15 1.49 -23.00
C ALA A 175 21.69 1.87 -21.62
N THR A 176 21.66 3.16 -21.31
CA THR A 176 21.83 3.64 -19.94
C THR A 176 20.56 3.19 -19.24
N ILE A 177 20.65 2.05 -18.55
CA ILE A 177 19.57 1.52 -17.73
C ILE A 177 19.25 2.63 -16.73
N ALA A 178 18.07 3.26 -16.86
CA ALA A 178 17.58 4.18 -15.86
C ALA A 178 17.70 3.47 -14.51
N PRO A 179 18.26 4.10 -13.47
CA PRO A 179 18.44 3.44 -12.17
C PRO A 179 17.06 2.98 -11.72
N GLY A 180 16.81 1.67 -11.83
CA GLY A 180 15.50 1.09 -11.57
C GLY A 180 15.04 1.42 -10.16
N LEU A 181 13.73 1.48 -9.96
CA LEU A 181 13.14 1.80 -8.67
C LEU A 181 13.65 0.82 -7.60
N VAL A 182 14.32 1.33 -6.56
CA VAL A 182 14.75 0.51 -5.43
C VAL A 182 13.79 0.67 -4.28
N GLY A 183 13.40 -0.43 -3.65
CA GLY A 183 12.62 -0.37 -2.42
C GLY A 183 12.57 -1.68 -1.64
N ARG A 184 12.18 -1.56 -0.37
CA ARG A 184 11.78 -2.67 0.49
C ARG A 184 10.28 -2.85 0.33
N VAL A 185 9.85 -4.08 0.07
CA VAL A 185 8.43 -4.40 -0.12
C VAL A 185 7.93 -5.08 1.14
N THR A 186 6.81 -4.61 1.66
CA THR A 186 6.11 -5.19 2.80
C THR A 186 4.68 -5.52 2.39
N LEU A 187 4.23 -6.74 2.69
CA LEU A 187 2.85 -7.18 2.50
C LEU A 187 2.22 -7.41 3.88
N ALA A 188 1.08 -6.77 4.12
CA ALA A 188 0.29 -6.96 5.32
C ALA A 188 -1.01 -7.68 4.96
N SER A 189 -1.39 -8.69 5.74
CA SER A 189 -2.71 -9.32 5.61
C SER A 189 -3.79 -8.44 6.23
N ILE A 190 -5.05 -8.76 5.94
CA ILE A 190 -6.16 -8.24 6.74
C ILE A 190 -6.06 -8.74 8.20
N ALA A 191 -6.71 -8.00 9.09
CA ALA A 191 -6.99 -8.48 10.45
C ALA A 191 -8.01 -9.63 10.41
N ASP A 192 -7.97 -10.47 11.43
CA ASP A 192 -8.88 -11.61 11.55
C ASP A 192 -10.21 -11.15 12.12
N LEU A 193 -11.17 -10.93 11.23
CA LEU A 193 -12.54 -10.52 11.54
C LEU A 193 -13.51 -11.56 10.96
N PRO A 194 -14.42 -12.14 11.78
CA PRO A 194 -15.44 -13.04 11.28
C PRO A 194 -16.29 -12.39 10.19
N LYS A 195 -16.54 -13.10 9.09
CA LYS A 195 -17.25 -12.53 7.91
C LYS A 195 -18.66 -12.09 8.23
N ASP A 196 -19.34 -12.81 9.12
CA ASP A 196 -20.68 -12.52 9.64
C ASP A 196 -20.72 -11.33 10.60
N ALA A 197 -19.57 -10.89 11.12
CA ALA A 197 -19.45 -9.68 11.93
C ALA A 197 -19.25 -8.40 11.09
N VAL A 198 -19.08 -8.50 9.77
CA VAL A 198 -18.96 -7.34 8.88
C VAL A 198 -20.35 -6.76 8.62
N THR A 199 -20.60 -5.56 9.17
CA THR A 199 -21.88 -4.85 9.03
C THR A 199 -21.82 -3.81 7.91
N ASP A 200 -20.76 -3.00 7.86
CA ASP A 200 -20.63 -1.92 6.86
C ASP A 200 -19.15 -1.54 6.67
N THR A 201 -18.68 -1.44 5.42
CA THR A 201 -17.28 -1.09 5.10
C THR A 201 -17.05 0.40 4.87
N THR A 202 -18.11 1.23 4.90
CA THR A 202 -18.02 2.69 4.71
C THR A 202 -17.02 3.28 5.71
N GLY A 203 -16.00 4.03 5.27
CA GLY A 203 -15.00 4.63 6.17
C GLY A 203 -13.90 3.68 6.67
N ALA A 204 -13.86 2.41 6.23
CA ALA A 204 -12.75 1.51 6.58
C ALA A 204 -11.41 2.01 6.03
N GLY A 205 -11.42 2.58 4.82
CA GLY A 205 -10.24 3.24 4.22
C GLY A 205 -9.79 4.46 5.02
N ASP A 206 -10.71 5.33 5.43
CA ASP A 206 -10.40 6.50 6.26
C ASP A 206 -9.84 6.09 7.63
N SER A 207 -10.37 5.01 8.20
CA SER A 207 -9.91 4.44 9.48
C SER A 207 -8.51 3.85 9.36
N PHE A 208 -8.22 3.18 8.24
CA PHE A 208 -6.87 2.72 7.91
C PHE A 208 -5.90 3.90 7.78
N ILE A 209 -6.25 4.91 6.98
CA ILE A 209 -5.43 6.12 6.78
C ILE A 209 -5.20 6.85 8.10
N GLY A 210 -6.25 7.07 8.90
CA GLY A 210 -6.15 7.70 10.23
C GLY A 210 -5.21 6.94 11.18
N SER A 211 -5.19 5.61 11.09
CA SER A 211 -4.27 4.76 11.86
C SER A 211 -2.83 4.84 11.36
N VAL A 212 -2.63 4.96 10.03
CA VAL A 212 -1.31 5.24 9.45
C VAL A 212 -0.78 6.59 9.94
N LEU A 213 -1.62 7.63 9.95
CA LEU A 213 -1.26 8.95 10.48
C LEU A 213 -0.90 8.89 11.96
N TYR A 214 -1.65 8.13 12.78
CA TYR A 214 -1.29 7.88 14.17
C TYR A 214 0.07 7.20 14.30
N GLY A 215 0.34 6.18 13.49
CA GLY A 215 1.62 5.48 13.49
C GLY A 215 2.79 6.39 13.17
N LEU A 216 2.64 7.25 12.15
CA LEU A 216 3.65 8.25 11.80
C LEU A 216 3.87 9.26 12.92
N ALA A 217 2.79 9.82 13.47
CA ALA A 217 2.85 10.83 14.53
C ALA A 217 3.46 10.29 15.84
N THR A 218 3.40 8.97 16.06
CA THR A 218 3.93 8.31 17.26
C THR A 218 5.23 7.54 17.01
N GLY A 219 5.79 7.59 15.80
CA GLY A 219 7.02 6.87 15.47
C GLY A 219 6.89 5.35 15.54
N LEU A 220 5.69 4.80 15.33
CA LEU A 220 5.52 3.36 15.22
C LEU A 220 6.24 2.82 13.98
N PRO A 221 6.97 1.68 14.09
CA PRO A 221 7.54 1.03 12.92
C PRO A 221 6.46 0.75 11.86
N LEU A 222 6.79 0.93 10.58
CA LEU A 222 5.81 0.75 9.48
C LEU A 222 5.08 -0.61 9.52
N PRO A 223 5.74 -1.76 9.78
CA PRO A 223 5.03 -3.02 9.96
C PRO A 223 4.00 -3.01 11.10
N ALA A 224 4.33 -2.39 12.23
CA ALA A 224 3.40 -2.26 13.36
C ALA A 224 2.24 -1.31 13.02
N THR A 225 2.52 -0.23 12.29
CA THR A 225 1.51 0.71 11.78
C THR A 225 0.52 0.01 10.85
N LEU A 226 0.99 -0.84 9.92
CA LEU A 226 0.11 -1.62 9.04
C LEU A 226 -0.80 -2.58 9.82
N ARG A 227 -0.28 -3.26 10.86
CA ARG A 227 -1.07 -4.15 11.73
C ARG A 227 -2.15 -3.37 12.48
N LEU A 228 -1.78 -2.23 13.09
CA LEU A 228 -2.73 -1.35 13.76
C LEU A 228 -3.82 -0.88 12.79
N ALA A 229 -3.42 -0.40 11.61
CA ALA A 229 -4.36 0.11 10.60
C ALA A 229 -5.34 -0.97 10.10
N ALA A 230 -4.86 -2.20 9.88
CA ALA A 230 -5.72 -3.33 9.53
C ALA A 230 -6.74 -3.66 10.64
N VAL A 231 -6.30 -3.67 11.90
CA VAL A 231 -7.16 -3.96 13.06
C VAL A 231 -8.21 -2.86 13.27
N VAL A 232 -7.82 -1.59 13.20
CA VAL A 232 -8.75 -0.46 13.35
C VAL A 232 -9.76 -0.43 12.22
N ALA A 233 -9.33 -0.66 10.97
CA ALA A 233 -10.23 -0.76 9.83
C ALA A 233 -11.21 -1.93 9.95
N ALA A 234 -10.76 -3.10 10.43
CA ALA A 234 -11.63 -4.23 10.69
C ALA A 234 -12.63 -3.96 11.82
N CYS A 235 -12.19 -3.33 12.91
CA CYS A 235 -13.10 -2.93 13.99
C CYS A 235 -14.15 -1.95 13.50
N LYS A 236 -13.76 -0.99 12.65
CA LYS A 236 -14.71 -0.07 12.01
C LYS A 236 -15.81 -0.83 11.29
N CYS A 237 -15.49 -1.93 10.61
CA CYS A 237 -16.47 -2.68 9.82
C CYS A 237 -17.59 -3.34 10.64
N THR A 238 -17.50 -3.35 11.96
CA THR A 238 -18.47 -4.02 12.86
C THR A 238 -19.76 -3.22 13.12
N GLU A 239 -19.82 -1.95 12.68
CA GLU A 239 -20.96 -1.06 12.92
C GLU A 239 -21.33 -0.27 11.65
N LEU A 240 -22.60 0.15 11.57
CA LEU A 240 -23.14 0.93 10.45
C LEU A 240 -22.63 2.39 10.47
N GLY A 241 -22.21 2.89 9.32
CA GLY A 241 -21.71 4.25 9.11
C GLY A 241 -20.20 4.38 9.26
N ALA A 242 -19.64 5.54 8.88
CA ALA A 242 -18.19 5.73 8.74
C ALA A 242 -17.39 5.73 10.06
N ARG A 243 -18.01 6.12 11.18
CA ARG A 243 -17.34 6.40 12.47
C ARG A 243 -17.75 5.50 13.63
N PRO A 244 -19.00 5.03 13.77
CA PRO A 244 -19.44 4.34 14.99
C PRO A 244 -18.61 3.12 15.39
N GLY A 245 -18.06 2.36 14.43
CA GLY A 245 -17.25 1.17 14.70
C GLY A 245 -15.79 1.46 15.08
N LEU A 246 -15.36 2.73 15.14
CA LEU A 246 -13.98 3.06 15.49
C LEU A 246 -13.67 2.61 16.94
N PRO A 247 -12.57 1.88 17.17
CA PRO A 247 -12.19 1.46 18.49
C PRO A 247 -11.66 2.64 19.31
N THR A 248 -11.95 2.63 20.61
CA THR A 248 -11.24 3.44 21.60
C THR A 248 -9.87 2.82 21.91
N ARG A 249 -8.96 3.60 22.51
CA ARG A 249 -7.62 3.12 22.88
C ARG A 249 -7.66 1.90 23.80
N SER A 250 -8.61 1.84 24.74
CA SER A 250 -8.76 0.71 25.67
C SER A 250 -9.25 -0.58 25.03
N GLN A 251 -9.85 -0.50 23.84
CA GLN A 251 -10.29 -1.66 23.08
C GLN A 251 -9.16 -2.30 22.28
N LEU A 252 -8.04 -1.59 22.10
CA LEU A 252 -6.87 -2.08 21.37
C LEU A 252 -5.86 -2.72 22.33
N ALA A 253 -5.28 -3.84 21.91
CA ALA A 253 -4.20 -4.48 22.65
C ALA A 253 -3.00 -3.51 22.78
N PRO A 254 -2.37 -3.39 23.97
CA PRO A 254 -1.21 -2.52 24.16
C PRO A 254 -0.06 -2.77 23.19
N ALA A 255 0.12 -4.02 22.74
CA ALA A 255 1.14 -4.41 21.76
C ALA A 255 0.97 -3.77 20.37
N LEU A 256 -0.22 -3.23 20.05
CA LEU A 256 -0.46 -2.49 18.80
C LEU A 256 -0.15 -0.99 18.92
N LEU A 257 0.03 -0.51 20.13
CA LEU A 257 0.18 0.91 20.42
C LEU A 257 1.65 1.22 20.71
N HIS A 258 2.05 2.46 20.40
CA HIS A 258 3.36 2.95 20.83
C HIS A 258 3.47 2.87 22.35
N SER A 259 4.56 2.26 22.84
CA SER A 259 4.89 2.22 24.27
C SER A 259 5.44 3.59 24.68
N THR A 260 4.57 4.46 25.18
CA THR A 260 5.06 5.67 25.86
C THR A 260 5.73 5.22 27.15
N VAL A 261 7.06 5.23 27.19
CA VAL A 261 7.77 5.30 28.47
C VAL A 261 7.47 6.69 29.00
N VAL A 262 6.54 6.76 29.97
CA VAL A 262 6.27 7.98 30.76
C VAL A 262 7.24 8.02 31.92
#